data_AF-A0A0F8XWM1-F1
#
_entry.id   AF-A0A0F8XWM1-F1
#
_cell.length_a   1.000
_cell.length_b   1.000
_cell.length_c   1.000
_cell.angle_alpha   90.00
_cell.angle_beta   90.00
_cell.angle_gamma   90.00
#
_symmetry.space_group_name_H-M   'P 1'
#
loop_
_entity.id
_entity.type
_entity.pdbx_description
1 polymer ?
#
loop_
_entity_poly.entity_id
_entity_poly.type
_entity_poly.pdbx_seq_one_letter_code
_entity_poly.pdbx_strand_id
1 'polypeptide(L)' 'MSSLKKGFHLKKFLDFDKNDKTFYVNYYLDEFKVVLKESLSKEDLFSCDSIIDRFDLEKYIYLTHFN' A
#
# COMPACT_ATOMS: atom_id res chain seq x y z
N MET A 1 -5.76 -27.45 -21.14
CA MET A 1 -6.53 -26.66 -20.16
C MET A 1 -5.63 -25.54 -19.63
N SER A 2 -5.77 -24.33 -20.17
CA SER A 2 -4.98 -23.16 -19.75
C SER A 2 -5.74 -22.38 -18.68
N SER A 3 -5.51 -22.66 -17.40
CA SER A 3 -6.12 -21.91 -16.30
C SER A 3 -5.14 -20.87 -15.72
N LEU A 4 -5.45 -19.61 -16.01
CA LEU A 4 -5.13 -18.38 -15.28
C LEU A 4 -3.74 -18.25 -14.63
N LYS A 5 -2.84 -17.53 -15.29
CA LYS A 5 -1.93 -16.60 -14.60
C LYS A 5 -2.07 -15.21 -15.21
N LYS A 6 -3.24 -14.59 -15.01
CA LYS A 6 -3.35 -13.14 -15.14
C LYS A 6 -2.75 -12.61 -13.83
N GLY A 7 -1.47 -12.26 -13.84
CA GLY A 7 -0.82 -11.71 -12.64
C GLY A 7 -1.56 -10.45 -12.20
N PHE A 8 -1.82 -10.33 -10.90
CA PHE A 8 -2.44 -9.13 -10.34
C PHE A 8 -1.52 -7.92 -10.58
N HIS A 9 -2.09 -6.79 -11.01
CA HIS A 9 -1.34 -5.55 -11.15
C HIS A 9 -1.09 -4.93 -9.77
N LEU A 10 0.01 -5.34 -9.15
CA LEU A 10 0.47 -4.85 -7.84
C LEU A 10 1.37 -3.63 -8.01
N LYS A 11 1.00 -2.51 -7.40
CA LYS A 11 1.87 -1.31 -7.31
C LYS A 11 2.41 -1.18 -5.89
N LYS A 12 3.67 -0.77 -5.76
CA LYS A 12 4.33 -0.55 -4.47
C LYS A 12 4.77 0.91 -4.35
N PHE A 13 4.46 1.55 -3.22
CA PHE A 13 4.91 2.92 -2.94
C PHE A 13 5.20 3.13 -1.45
N LEU A 14 6.04 4.12 -1.16
CA LEU A 14 6.35 4.56 0.19
C LEU A 14 5.40 5.69 0.58
N ASP A 15 4.90 5.63 1.81
CA ASP A 15 4.08 6.69 2.41
C ASP A 15 4.70 7.06 3.77
N PHE A 16 4.51 8.29 4.20
CA PHE A 16 4.97 8.77 5.49
C PHE A 16 3.78 9.39 6.23
N ASP A 17 3.37 8.75 7.32
CA ASP A 17 2.36 9.33 8.20
C ASP A 17 3.02 10.32 9.15
N LYS A 18 2.64 11.60 9.02
CA LYS A 18 3.16 12.69 9.85
C LYS A 18 2.65 12.65 11.30
N ASN A 19 1.49 12.03 11.55
CA ASN A 19 0.91 11.95 12.88
C ASN A 19 1.68 10.94 13.73
N ASP A 20 1.88 9.76 13.18
CA ASP A 20 2.58 8.66 13.85
C ASP A 20 4.10 8.67 13.61
N LYS A 21 4.57 9.55 12.69
CA LYS A 21 5.97 9.68 12.25
C LYS A 21 6.54 8.35 11.75
N THR A 22 5.70 7.56 11.10
CA THR A 22 6.01 6.20 10.65
C THR A 22 6.02 6.14 9.13
N PHE A 23 7.02 5.47 8.58
CA PHE A 23 7.06 5.12 7.16
C PHE A 23 6.29 3.84 6.92
N TYR A 24 5.50 3.80 5.85
CA TYR A 24 4.75 2.63 5.43
C TYR A 24 5.16 2.21 4.02
N VAL A 25 5.32 0.91 3.82
CA VAL A 25 5.29 0.30 2.50
C VAL A 25 3.84 -0.03 2.18
N ASN A 26 3.33 0.54 1.11
CA ASN A 26 1.97 0.31 0.63
C ASN A 26 2.01 -0.57 -0.61
N TYR A 27 1.17 -1.60 -0.60
CA TYR A 27 0.91 -2.46 -1.75
C TYR A 27 -0.51 -2.23 -2.24
N TYR A 28 -0.64 -1.61 -3.41
CA TYR A 28 -1.93 -1.31 -4.01
C TYR A 28 -2.32 -2.37 -5.03
N LEU A 29 -3.50 -2.94 -4.82
CA LEU A 29 -4.13 -3.94 -5.68
C LEU A 29 -5.16 -3.23 -6.55
N ASP A 30 -4.80 -2.94 -7.81
CA ASP A 30 -5.63 -2.17 -8.74
C ASP A 30 -7.03 -2.79 -8.92
N GLU A 31 -7.14 -4.13 -8.99
CA GLU A 31 -8.42 -4.81 -9.24
C GLU A 31 -9.44 -4.61 -8.10
N PHE A 32 -8.94 -4.51 -6.87
CA PHE A 32 -9.78 -4.42 -5.67
C PHE A 32 -9.89 -2.99 -5.14
N LYS A 33 -9.04 -2.07 -5.64
CA LYS A 33 -8.89 -0.72 -5.11
C LYS A 33 -8.62 -0.73 -3.59
N VAL A 34 -7.73 -1.63 -3.16
CA VAL A 34 -7.34 -1.84 -1.76
C VAL A 34 -5.84 -1.63 -1.62
N VAL A 35 -5.44 -1.02 -0.50
CA VAL A 35 -4.04 -0.92 -0.10
C VAL A 35 -3.79 -1.77 1.13
N LEU A 36 -2.77 -2.62 1.04
CA LEU A 36 -2.14 -3.26 2.19
C LEU A 36 -1.01 -2.35 2.68
N LYS A 37 -1.06 -1.94 3.95
CA LYS A 37 -0.04 -1.10 4.59
C LYS A 37 0.80 -1.92 5.54
N GLU A 38 2.11 -1.81 5.39
CA GLU A 38 3.11 -2.44 6.25
C GLU A 38 4.01 -1.35 6.85
N SER A 39 4.05 -1.27 8.18
CA SER A 39 4.93 -0.34 8.90
C SER A 39 6.40 -0.73 8.70
N LEU A 40 7.26 0.26 8.46
CA LEU A 40 8.72 0.09 8.40
C LEU A 40 9.40 0.29 9.76
N SER A 41 8.63 0.39 10.86
CA SER A 41 9.21 0.52 12.19
C SER A 41 10.03 -0.73 12.54
N LYS A 42 11.17 -0.56 13.22
CA LYS A 42 12.03 -1.68 13.65
C LYS A 42 11.35 -2.59 14.67
N GLU A 43 10.31 -2.09 15.32
CA GLU A 43 9.55 -2.78 16.37
C GLU A 43 8.50 -3.73 15.75
N ASP A 44 7.98 -3.38 14.56
CA ASP A 44 6.95 -4.15 13.86
C ASP A 44 7.48 -5.32 13.02
N LEU A 45 8.80 -5.54 12.94
CA LEU A 45 9.36 -6.70 12.24
C LEU A 45 8.90 -8.05 12.83
N PHE A 46 8.33 -8.03 14.03
CA PHE A 46 7.80 -9.20 14.74
C PHE A 46 6.28 -9.18 14.99
N SER A 47 5.58 -8.04 14.80
CA SER A 47 4.12 -7.94 14.87
C SER A 47 3.54 -7.81 13.45
N CYS A 48 2.90 -8.89 12.99
CA CYS A 48 2.30 -8.97 11.66
C CYS A 48 0.94 -8.23 11.60
N ASP A 49 0.86 -7.00 12.10
CA ASP A 49 -0.36 -6.20 12.10
C ASP A 49 -0.50 -5.50 10.74
N SER A 50 -0.84 -6.30 9.73
CA SER A 50 -1.11 -5.80 8.38
C SER A 50 -2.41 -5.01 8.36
N ILE A 51 -2.35 -3.71 8.05
CA ILE A 51 -3.54 -2.86 7.94
C ILE A 51 -4.06 -2.92 6.50
N ILE A 52 -5.32 -3.34 6.32
CA ILE A 52 -6.01 -3.34 5.03
C ILE A 52 -6.98 -2.16 5.02
N ASP A 53 -6.80 -1.23 4.09
CA ASP A 53 -7.68 -0.06 3.94
C ASP A 53 -8.15 0.10 2.49
N ARG A 54 -9.34 0.67 2.29
CA ARG A 54 -9.84 1.01 0.96
C ARG A 54 -9.03 2.19 0.43
N PHE A 55 -8.54 2.06 -0.80
CA PHE A 55 -7.76 3.14 -1.40
C PHE A 55 -8.65 4.34 -1.71
N ASP A 56 -8.21 5.51 -1.24
CA ASP A 56 -8.85 6.78 -1.49
C ASP A 56 -7.84 7.75 -2.11
N LEU A 57 -7.99 7.98 -3.41
CA LEU A 57 -7.06 8.80 -4.20
C LEU A 57 -6.94 10.24 -3.66
N GLU A 58 -8.00 10.78 -3.03
CA GLU A 58 -8.00 12.13 -2.47
C GLU A 58 -7.00 12.29 -1.31
N LYS A 59 -6.69 11.20 -0.61
CA LYS A 59 -5.64 11.22 0.44
C LYS A 59 -4.23 11.24 -0.14
N TYR A 60 -4.08 10.91 -1.42
CA TYR A 60 -2.80 10.67 -2.10
C TYR A 60 -2.56 11.65 -3.25
N ILE A 61 -3.05 12.91 -3.13
CA ILE A 61 -2.89 13.98 -4.13
C ILE A 61 -1.42 14.24 -4.51
N TYR A 62 -0.47 13.90 -3.62
CA TYR A 62 0.95 14.00 -3.91
C TYR A 62 1.43 12.98 -4.96
N LEU A 63 0.78 11.82 -5.09
CA LEU A 63 1.08 10.82 -6.13
C LEU A 63 0.54 11.22 -7.51
N THR A 64 -0.43 12.15 -7.56
CA THR A 64 -0.97 12.70 -8.82
C THR A 64 -0.20 13.93 -9.31
N HIS A 65 0.75 14.46 -8.54
CA HIS A 65 1.66 15.53 -8.97
C HIS A 65 2.84 14.96 -9.76
N PHE A 66 2.55 14.41 -10.95
CA PHE A 66 3.57 14.21 -11.98
C PHE A 66 3.24 15.12 -13.16
N ASN A 67 4.06 16.14 -13.36
CA ASN A 67 4.19 16.93 -14.58
C ASN A 67 5.66 16.94 -14.96
#